data_AF-A0A812HY26-F1
#
_entry.id   AF-A0A812HY26-F1
#
_cell.length_a   1.000
_cell.length_b   1.000
_cell.length_c   1.000
_cell.angle_alpha   90.00
_cell.angle_beta   90.00
_cell.angle_gamma   90.00
#
_symmetry.space_group_name_H-M   'P 1'
#
loop_
_entity.id
_entity.type
_entity.pdbx_description
1 polymer ?
#
loop_
_entity_poly.entity_id
_entity_poly.type
_entity_poly.pdbx_seq_one_letter_code
_entity_poly.pdbx_strand_id
1 'polypeptide(L)'
;MKRAAEAAEVPEPPAKTAKTAAERAEGQQGLGQPAGIYHIHDNGGRPFKVEVQWPGAKAQIKVFKMKGEAEEEEEEEDEEKDEEDKEEDEEKDDDDNEDEAGSGAKVRVLTAGDLAQQLFGDPTHPLMVQLAGGPQGDGDGEEEVKVPYEEEPTVSFSADRVFVGQSPEHSVAFDGNSILLHLEDLKYVFIGEEVFSFAAKSRITRFVSPVGNSDVPYPWAMDEQGFCYLMTSSVILSGKNLGDSNAADFDPYDIFFDRSLITADIGCVPPQQPVTQFQGITEFWIGEDQYTLRYEPQPEEDFDRLSQMGELSVKKGDAKIKLSKADFVKLKQDFAAEMGFEALHTETVVERQI
;
A
#
# COMPACT_ATOMS: atom_id res chain seq x y z
N MET A 1 5.96 32.58 -57.23
CA MET A 1 4.98 32.88 -56.16
C MET A 1 5.13 31.83 -55.07
N LYS A 2 5.88 32.12 -54.00
CA LYS A 2 6.01 31.27 -52.81
C LYS A 2 5.19 31.90 -51.69
N ARG A 3 4.21 31.17 -51.14
CA ARG A 3 3.48 31.56 -49.93
C ARG A 3 4.29 31.07 -48.73
N ALA A 4 4.63 31.99 -47.83
CA ALA A 4 5.07 31.67 -46.47
C ALA A 4 3.80 31.55 -45.61
N ALA A 5 3.70 30.48 -44.84
CA ALA A 5 2.69 30.31 -43.82
C ALA A 5 3.30 30.75 -42.48
N GLU A 6 2.63 31.71 -41.85
CA GLU A 6 2.92 32.29 -40.56
C GLU A 6 2.23 31.42 -39.51
N ALA A 7 2.99 30.78 -38.63
CA ALA A 7 2.47 29.97 -37.53
C ALA A 7 2.23 30.89 -36.33
N ALA A 8 0.98 30.94 -35.86
CA ALA A 8 0.60 31.68 -34.66
C ALA A 8 1.07 30.93 -33.40
N GLU A 9 1.73 31.66 -32.49
CA GLU A 9 2.04 31.19 -31.15
C GLU A 9 0.75 30.92 -30.36
N VAL A 10 0.66 29.73 -29.78
CA VAL A 10 -0.37 29.36 -28.81
C VAL A 10 0.10 29.89 -27.45
N PRO A 11 -0.72 30.69 -26.73
CA PRO A 11 -0.33 31.19 -25.40
C PRO A 11 -0.27 30.04 -24.40
N GLU A 12 0.82 30.00 -23.62
CA GLU A 12 0.97 29.05 -22.51
C GLU A 12 -0.15 29.25 -21.46
N PRO A 13 -0.71 28.16 -20.91
CA PRO A 13 -1.69 28.24 -19.84
C PRO A 13 -1.07 28.81 -18.57
N PRO A 14 -1.83 29.58 -17.76
CA PRO A 14 -1.32 30.20 -16.55
C PRO A 14 -0.91 29.13 -15.51
N ALA A 15 0.32 29.24 -15.01
CA ALA A 15 0.81 28.40 -13.92
C ALA A 15 -0.05 28.60 -12.66
N LYS A 16 -0.74 27.55 -12.22
CA LYS A 16 -1.39 27.51 -10.90
C LYS A 16 -0.28 27.49 -9.84
N THR A 17 -0.19 28.55 -9.04
CA THR A 17 0.72 28.60 -7.87
C THR A 17 0.15 27.72 -6.76
N ALA A 18 0.36 26.40 -6.86
CA ALA A 18 0.22 25.51 -5.71
C ALA A 18 1.38 25.82 -4.75
N LYS A 19 1.06 26.21 -3.50
CA LYS A 19 2.06 26.20 -2.43
C LYS A 19 2.68 24.81 -2.38
N THR A 20 3.99 24.73 -2.28
CA THR A 20 4.69 23.44 -2.35
C THR A 20 4.32 22.57 -1.15
N ALA A 21 4.38 21.25 -1.31
CA ALA A 21 4.15 20.28 -0.25
C ALA A 21 4.96 20.61 1.02
N ALA A 22 6.22 21.01 0.83
CA ALA A 22 7.13 21.42 1.89
C ALA A 22 6.61 22.63 2.68
N GLU A 23 6.08 23.66 2.01
CA GLU A 23 5.51 24.85 2.68
C GLU A 23 4.26 24.52 3.51
N ARG A 24 3.48 23.50 3.13
CA ARG A 24 2.32 23.04 3.90
C ARG A 24 2.72 22.17 5.09
N ALA A 25 3.70 21.30 4.91
CA ALA A 25 4.21 20.41 5.95
C ALA A 25 4.96 21.17 7.06
N GLU A 26 5.82 22.14 6.71
CA GLU A 26 6.48 23.02 7.69
C GLU A 26 5.48 23.94 8.41
N GLY A 27 4.36 24.24 7.74
CA GLY A 27 3.25 25.01 8.29
C GLY A 27 2.50 24.34 9.45
N GLN A 28 2.60 23.02 9.64
CA GLN A 28 1.87 22.32 10.71
C GLN A 28 2.26 22.78 12.13
N GLN A 29 3.44 23.39 12.33
CA GLN A 29 3.79 23.97 13.62
C GLN A 29 3.05 25.29 13.95
N GLY A 30 2.39 25.91 12.96
CA GLY A 30 1.62 27.14 13.11
C GLY A 30 0.14 27.04 12.70
N LEU A 31 -0.26 25.96 12.04
CA LEU A 31 -1.67 25.62 11.83
C LEU A 31 -2.23 25.16 13.18
N GLY A 32 -3.33 25.78 13.63
CA GLY A 32 -3.89 25.54 14.96
C GLY A 32 -4.17 24.06 15.26
N GLN A 33 -4.48 23.78 16.53
CA GLN A 33 -4.83 22.45 17.01
C GLN A 33 -5.89 21.77 16.09
N PRO A 34 -5.54 20.72 15.34
CA PRO A 34 -6.45 20.12 14.35
C PRO A 34 -7.60 19.43 15.09
N ALA A 35 -8.83 19.71 14.70
CA ALA A 35 -10.05 19.16 15.31
C ALA A 35 -11.05 18.79 14.23
N GLY A 36 -11.87 17.77 14.46
CA GLY A 36 -12.87 17.32 13.51
C GLY A 36 -12.96 15.80 13.42
N ILE A 37 -13.61 15.35 12.35
CA ILE A 37 -13.80 13.95 11.99
C ILE A 37 -12.94 13.68 10.77
N TYR A 38 -12.14 12.61 10.81
CA TYR A 38 -11.29 12.17 9.72
C TYR A 38 -11.67 10.73 9.36
N HIS A 39 -11.73 10.45 8.07
CA HIS A 39 -11.95 9.11 7.55
C HIS A 39 -10.61 8.61 7.01
N ILE A 40 -10.03 7.64 7.69
CA ILE A 40 -8.73 7.08 7.34
C ILE A 40 -8.91 6.28 6.05
N HIS A 41 -8.03 6.47 5.08
CA HIS A 41 -8.09 5.82 3.78
C HIS A 41 -7.15 4.62 3.74
N ASP A 42 -7.55 3.57 3.02
CA ASP A 42 -6.66 2.46 2.70
C ASP A 42 -7.17 1.68 1.46
N ASN A 43 -6.48 1.83 0.31
CA ASN A 43 -6.70 1.07 -0.92
C ASN A 43 -8.19 1.00 -1.34
N GLY A 44 -8.86 2.15 -1.36
CA GLY A 44 -10.30 2.28 -1.67
C GLY A 44 -11.25 2.02 -0.50
N GLY A 45 -10.76 1.53 0.63
CA GLY A 45 -11.50 1.37 1.89
C GLY A 45 -11.38 2.56 2.84
N ARG A 46 -12.22 2.54 3.88
CA ARG A 46 -12.17 3.52 4.99
C ARG A 46 -12.20 2.83 6.36
N PRO A 47 -11.13 2.09 6.73
CA PRO A 47 -11.15 1.15 7.86
C PRO A 47 -11.43 1.81 9.20
N PHE A 48 -11.09 3.08 9.36
CA PHE A 48 -11.28 3.82 10.60
C PHE A 48 -11.91 5.20 10.39
N LYS A 49 -12.76 5.58 11.34
CA LYS A 49 -13.17 6.98 11.57
C LYS A 49 -12.44 7.47 12.82
N VAL A 50 -11.87 8.67 12.77
CA VAL A 50 -11.17 9.29 13.90
C VAL A 50 -11.80 10.62 14.25
N GLU A 51 -12.18 10.78 15.51
CA GLU A 51 -12.68 12.05 16.06
C GLU A 51 -11.60 12.70 16.92
N VAL A 52 -11.26 13.96 16.63
CA VAL A 52 -10.24 14.73 17.36
C VAL A 52 -10.86 15.98 17.97
N GLN A 53 -10.71 16.13 19.28
CA GLN A 53 -11.22 17.28 20.05
C GLN A 53 -10.14 17.85 20.99
N TRP A 54 -10.18 19.16 21.23
CA TRP A 54 -9.24 19.85 22.12
C TRP A 54 -9.97 20.56 23.28
N PRO A 55 -10.40 19.82 24.32
CA PRO A 55 -11.03 20.44 25.49
C PRO A 55 -10.04 21.21 26.38
N GLY A 56 -8.73 21.09 26.12
CA GLY A 56 -7.67 21.74 26.89
C GLY A 56 -6.31 21.62 26.19
N ALA A 57 -5.24 21.43 26.98
CA ALA A 57 -3.87 21.38 26.45
C ALA A 57 -3.56 20.11 25.65
N LYS A 58 -4.26 19.00 25.92
CA LYS A 58 -4.13 17.74 25.19
C LYS A 58 -5.36 17.49 24.33
N ALA A 59 -5.15 16.87 23.18
CA ALA A 59 -6.23 16.34 22.36
C ALA A 59 -6.87 15.12 23.03
N GLN A 60 -8.16 14.92 22.79
CA GLN A 60 -8.86 13.66 22.98
C GLN A 60 -9.16 13.07 21.62
N ILE A 61 -8.72 11.83 21.40
CA ILE A 61 -8.87 11.12 20.14
C ILE A 61 -9.70 9.88 20.38
N LYS A 62 -10.69 9.65 19.53
CA LYS A 62 -11.50 8.44 19.50
C LYS A 62 -11.36 7.79 18.13
N VAL A 63 -11.06 6.50 18.10
CA VAL A 63 -10.93 5.72 16.87
C VAL A 63 -12.07 4.70 16.85
N PHE A 64 -12.79 4.66 15.73
CA PHE A 64 -13.92 3.77 15.50
C PHE A 64 -13.59 2.88 14.31
N LYS A 65 -13.75 1.56 14.46
CA LYS A 65 -13.67 0.62 13.33
C LYS A 65 -14.89 0.76 12.43
N MET A 66 -14.68 0.50 11.14
CA MET A 66 -15.78 0.22 10.21
C MET A 66 -16.58 -0.97 10.75
N LYS A 67 -17.91 -0.91 10.73
CA LYS A 67 -18.70 -2.12 10.92
C LYS A 67 -18.35 -3.02 9.74
N GLY A 68 -17.85 -4.23 9.99
CA GLY A 68 -17.77 -5.23 8.93
C GLY A 68 -19.12 -5.26 8.21
N GLU A 69 -19.11 -5.56 6.91
CA GLU A 69 -20.33 -6.04 6.28
C GLU A 69 -20.79 -7.14 7.23
N ALA A 70 -21.89 -6.89 7.95
CA ALA A 70 -22.53 -7.96 8.67
C ALA A 70 -22.64 -9.00 7.57
N GLU A 71 -22.09 -10.20 7.78
CA GLU A 71 -22.53 -11.35 7.02
C GLU A 71 -24.04 -11.18 7.11
N GLU A 72 -24.65 -10.74 6.01
CA GLU A 72 -26.08 -10.75 5.89
C GLU A 72 -26.29 -12.24 6.05
N GLU A 73 -26.60 -12.64 7.29
CA GLU A 73 -27.17 -13.94 7.58
C GLU A 73 -28.36 -13.88 6.65
N GLU A 74 -28.17 -14.43 5.44
CA GLU A 74 -29.23 -14.79 4.55
C GLU A 74 -30.04 -15.68 5.48
N GLU A 75 -31.02 -15.07 6.14
CA GLU A 75 -32.19 -15.76 6.65
C GLU A 75 -32.74 -16.36 5.37
N GLU A 76 -32.18 -17.53 4.98
CA GLU A 76 -32.84 -18.53 4.18
C GLU A 76 -34.13 -18.75 4.97
N GLU A 77 -35.14 -17.95 4.65
CA GLU A 77 -36.52 -18.31 4.88
C GLU A 77 -36.63 -19.67 4.22
N ASP A 78 -36.47 -20.73 5.02
CA ASP A 78 -36.85 -22.10 4.73
C ASP A 78 -38.32 -22.02 4.29
N GLU A 79 -38.53 -21.69 3.01
CA GLU A 79 -39.75 -22.01 2.30
C GLU A 79 -39.81 -23.54 2.31
N GLU A 80 -40.44 -24.09 3.35
CA GLU A 80 -40.95 -25.45 3.41
C GLU A 80 -41.74 -25.70 2.12
N LYS A 81 -41.04 -26.15 1.07
CA LYS A 81 -41.66 -26.79 -0.07
C LYS A 81 -42.05 -28.17 0.40
N ASP A 82 -43.33 -28.31 0.71
CA ASP A 82 -44.04 -29.57 0.73
C ASP A 82 -43.73 -30.36 -0.55
N GLU A 83 -42.71 -31.21 -0.51
CA GLU A 83 -42.50 -32.26 -1.50
C GLU A 83 -43.48 -33.40 -1.19
N GLU A 84 -44.67 -33.30 -1.78
CA GLU A 84 -45.56 -34.45 -1.94
C GLU A 84 -44.91 -35.49 -2.86
N ASP A 85 -44.52 -36.61 -2.24
CA ASP A 85 -44.58 -37.99 -2.73
C ASP A 85 -44.71 -38.18 -4.25
N LYS A 86 -43.59 -38.59 -4.88
CA LYS A 86 -43.62 -39.54 -5.99
C LYS A 86 -42.53 -40.58 -5.83
N GLU A 87 -42.89 -41.64 -5.12
CA GLU A 87 -42.36 -42.98 -5.39
C GLU A 87 -42.69 -43.31 -6.85
N GLU A 88 -41.67 -43.66 -7.65
CA GLU A 88 -41.82 -44.68 -8.68
C GLU A 88 -40.45 -45.30 -8.93
N ASP A 89 -40.39 -46.59 -8.59
CA ASP A 89 -39.45 -47.60 -9.07
C ASP A 89 -39.14 -47.41 -10.56
N GLU A 90 -37.91 -47.70 -10.98
CA GLU A 90 -37.67 -48.81 -11.92
C GLU A 90 -36.16 -49.04 -12.15
N GLU A 91 -35.77 -50.24 -11.75
CA GLU A 91 -34.88 -51.21 -12.40
C GLU A 91 -33.66 -50.75 -13.23
N LYS A 92 -32.50 -51.25 -12.78
CA LYS A 92 -31.43 -51.91 -13.55
C LYS A 92 -31.46 -51.74 -15.08
N ASP A 93 -30.31 -51.40 -15.66
CA ASP A 93 -29.59 -52.41 -16.45
C ASP A 93 -28.11 -52.02 -16.61
N ASP A 94 -27.27 -53.04 -16.45
CA ASP A 94 -25.89 -53.09 -16.89
C ASP A 94 -25.89 -52.97 -18.42
N ASP A 95 -25.10 -52.04 -18.99
CA ASP A 95 -24.55 -52.29 -20.33
C ASP A 95 -23.28 -51.49 -20.59
N ASP A 96 -22.29 -52.25 -21.03
CA ASP A 96 -21.02 -51.84 -21.60
C ASP A 96 -21.21 -50.81 -22.72
N ASN A 97 -20.39 -49.74 -22.73
CA ASN A 97 -20.01 -49.18 -24.01
C ASN A 97 -18.61 -48.54 -23.99
N GLU A 98 -17.81 -49.05 -24.92
CA GLU A 98 -16.50 -48.61 -25.34
C GLU A 98 -16.56 -47.24 -26.05
N ASP A 99 -15.41 -46.56 -26.07
CA ASP A 99 -14.92 -45.66 -27.11
C ASP A 99 -15.90 -44.67 -27.76
N GLU A 100 -15.75 -43.37 -27.48
CA GLU A 100 -15.68 -42.38 -28.58
C GLU A 100 -14.85 -41.15 -28.22
N ALA A 101 -14.12 -40.73 -29.25
CA ALA A 101 -13.12 -39.70 -29.26
C ALA A 101 -13.70 -38.27 -29.33
N GLY A 102 -12.97 -37.34 -28.71
CA GLY A 102 -12.61 -36.08 -29.36
C GLY A 102 -13.69 -35.00 -29.47
N SER A 103 -13.90 -34.26 -28.38
CA SER A 103 -14.29 -32.85 -28.49
C SER A 103 -13.06 -31.98 -28.21
N GLY A 104 -12.41 -31.56 -29.30
CA GLY A 104 -11.25 -30.68 -29.23
C GLY A 104 -11.69 -29.26 -28.84
N ALA A 105 -11.67 -28.95 -27.55
CA ALA A 105 -11.62 -27.57 -27.10
C ALA A 105 -10.35 -26.94 -27.71
N LYS A 106 -10.53 -26.04 -28.68
CA LYS A 106 -9.43 -25.22 -29.20
C LYS A 106 -9.03 -24.23 -28.11
N VAL A 107 -8.11 -24.66 -27.24
CA VAL A 107 -7.36 -23.79 -26.37
C VAL A 107 -6.53 -22.87 -27.26
N ARG A 108 -6.97 -21.63 -27.41
CA ARG A 108 -6.18 -20.58 -28.06
C ARG A 108 -5.28 -19.97 -26.99
N VAL A 109 -3.99 -20.26 -27.08
CA VAL A 109 -2.97 -19.55 -26.30
C VAL A 109 -2.94 -18.11 -26.81
N LEU A 110 -3.41 -17.17 -25.99
CA LEU A 110 -3.31 -15.75 -26.27
C LEU A 110 -1.87 -15.30 -26.03
N THR A 111 -1.29 -14.58 -26.98
CA THR A 111 -0.01 -13.93 -26.74
C THR A 111 -0.20 -12.73 -25.81
N ALA A 112 0.87 -12.25 -25.18
CA ALA A 112 0.81 -11.00 -24.40
C ALA A 112 0.25 -9.82 -25.23
N GLY A 113 0.47 -9.82 -26.55
CA GLY A 113 -0.13 -8.84 -27.46
C GLY A 113 -1.64 -9.01 -27.67
N ASP A 114 -2.14 -10.24 -27.76
CA ASP A 114 -3.59 -10.50 -27.88
C ASP A 114 -4.33 -10.12 -26.59
N LEU A 115 -3.73 -10.40 -25.43
CA LEU A 115 -4.28 -10.04 -24.12
C LEU A 115 -4.29 -8.53 -23.92
N ALA A 116 -3.20 -7.85 -24.30
CA ALA A 116 -3.13 -6.39 -24.27
C ALA A 116 -4.15 -5.74 -25.21
N GLN A 117 -4.40 -6.31 -26.39
CA GLN A 117 -5.37 -5.76 -27.33
C GLN A 117 -6.82 -5.98 -26.87
N GLN A 118 -7.10 -7.07 -26.14
CA GLN A 118 -8.40 -7.31 -25.52
C GLN A 118 -8.65 -6.43 -24.28
N LEU A 119 -7.62 -6.17 -23.47
CA LEU A 119 -7.75 -5.39 -22.24
C LEU A 119 -7.62 -3.88 -22.45
N PHE A 120 -6.81 -3.45 -23.43
CA PHE A 120 -6.47 -2.03 -23.64
C PHE A 120 -6.98 -1.46 -24.98
N GLY A 121 -7.64 -2.28 -25.81
CA GLY A 121 -8.19 -1.83 -27.10
C GLY A 121 -9.58 -1.18 -27.02
N ASP A 122 -10.28 -1.35 -25.91
CA ASP A 122 -11.60 -0.76 -25.67
C ASP A 122 -11.53 0.26 -24.51
N PRO A 123 -11.56 1.58 -24.79
CA PRO A 123 -11.51 2.61 -23.76
C PRO A 123 -12.78 2.68 -22.90
N THR A 124 -13.80 1.87 -23.18
CA THR A 124 -15.05 1.78 -22.40
C THR A 124 -15.12 0.54 -21.51
N HIS A 125 -14.04 -0.26 -21.45
CA HIS A 125 -14.01 -1.48 -20.66
C HIS A 125 -14.19 -1.18 -19.15
N PRO A 126 -15.15 -1.80 -18.44
CA PRO A 126 -15.53 -1.46 -17.06
C PRO A 126 -14.37 -1.48 -16.05
N LEU A 127 -13.40 -2.39 -16.24
CA LEU A 127 -12.20 -2.49 -15.39
C LEU A 127 -11.22 -1.32 -15.54
N MET A 128 -11.25 -0.59 -16.67
CA MET A 128 -10.39 0.59 -16.87
C MET A 128 -10.99 1.86 -16.27
N VAL A 129 -12.31 1.92 -16.13
CA VAL A 129 -13.02 3.07 -15.54
C VAL A 129 -12.82 3.14 -14.02
N GLN A 130 -12.58 2.00 -13.35
CA GLN A 130 -12.26 1.97 -11.91
C GLN A 130 -10.77 2.19 -11.59
N LEU A 131 -9.85 1.90 -12.51
CA LEU A 131 -8.39 1.96 -12.24
C LEU A 131 -7.71 3.24 -12.73
N ALA A 132 -8.27 3.93 -13.71
CA ALA A 132 -7.79 5.23 -14.14
C ALA A 132 -8.75 6.28 -13.59
N GLY A 133 -8.43 6.88 -12.44
CA GLY A 133 -9.19 7.96 -11.82
C GLY A 133 -9.68 8.96 -12.88
N GLY A 134 -10.93 8.76 -13.31
CA GLY A 134 -11.45 9.39 -14.51
C GLY A 134 -11.43 10.91 -14.35
N PRO A 135 -11.32 11.66 -15.46
CA PRO A 135 -11.44 13.11 -15.37
C PRO A 135 -12.74 13.43 -14.65
N GLN A 136 -12.62 14.16 -13.52
CA GLN A 136 -13.74 14.66 -12.72
C GLN A 136 -14.73 15.33 -13.68
N GLY A 137 -15.78 14.61 -14.03
CA GLY A 137 -16.88 15.15 -14.78
C GLY A 137 -17.57 16.16 -13.87
N ASP A 138 -17.83 17.36 -14.38
CA ASP A 138 -18.57 18.42 -13.68
C ASP A 138 -20.07 18.09 -13.49
N GLY A 139 -20.41 16.81 -13.31
CA GLY A 139 -21.76 16.29 -13.48
C GLY A 139 -22.18 15.34 -12.37
N ASP A 140 -23.19 15.80 -11.63
CA ASP A 140 -24.11 15.03 -10.81
C ASP A 140 -23.55 14.52 -9.47
N GLY A 141 -24.00 15.16 -8.39
CA GLY A 141 -23.51 14.96 -7.03
C GLY A 141 -23.48 13.49 -6.64
N GLU A 142 -22.28 12.94 -6.61
CA GLU A 142 -21.98 11.64 -6.01
C GLU A 142 -22.54 11.64 -4.60
N GLU A 143 -23.55 10.81 -4.35
CA GLU A 143 -24.08 10.61 -3.01
C GLU A 143 -22.92 10.13 -2.12
N GLU A 144 -22.62 10.91 -1.08
CA GLU A 144 -21.59 10.58 -0.10
C GLU A 144 -21.95 9.23 0.53
N VAL A 145 -21.24 8.17 0.12
CA VAL A 145 -21.44 6.82 0.63
C VAL A 145 -21.15 6.83 2.13
N LYS A 146 -22.20 6.71 2.93
CA LYS A 146 -22.08 6.65 4.39
C LYS A 146 -21.52 5.29 4.78
N VAL A 147 -20.22 5.23 5.00
CA VAL A 147 -19.56 4.05 5.57
C VAL A 147 -20.04 3.86 7.01
N PRO A 148 -20.61 2.69 7.36
CA PRO A 148 -21.06 2.43 8.73
C PRO A 148 -19.85 2.18 9.63
N TYR A 149 -19.80 2.86 10.77
CA TYR A 149 -18.79 2.67 11.81
C TYR A 149 -19.44 2.14 13.09
N GLU A 150 -18.66 1.49 13.94
CA GLU A 150 -19.06 1.15 15.31
C GLU A 150 -19.56 2.40 16.05
N GLU A 151 -20.55 2.23 16.93
CA GLU A 151 -21.13 3.35 17.68
C GLU A 151 -20.21 3.80 18.82
N GLU A 152 -19.52 2.84 19.45
CA GLU A 152 -18.54 3.08 20.50
C GLU A 152 -17.12 3.07 19.92
N PRO A 153 -16.20 3.90 20.47
CA PRO A 153 -14.83 3.91 20.00
C PRO A 153 -14.12 2.63 20.42
N THR A 154 -13.47 1.98 19.45
CA THR A 154 -12.63 0.80 19.65
C THR A 154 -11.43 1.13 20.56
N VAL A 155 -10.82 2.30 20.37
CA VAL A 155 -9.74 2.81 21.23
C VAL A 155 -9.82 4.34 21.37
N SER A 156 -9.28 4.86 22.46
CA SER A 156 -9.19 6.31 22.70
C SER A 156 -7.81 6.70 23.23
N PHE A 157 -7.36 7.90 22.87
CA PHE A 157 -6.05 8.43 23.27
C PHE A 157 -6.17 9.85 23.82
N SER A 158 -5.16 10.24 24.61
CA SER A 158 -4.86 11.64 24.90
C SER A 158 -3.49 11.98 24.37
N ALA A 159 -3.40 12.98 23.48
CA ALA A 159 -2.16 13.30 22.78
C ALA A 159 -1.74 14.76 23.01
N ASP A 160 -0.44 14.98 23.14
CA ASP A 160 0.17 16.31 23.21
C ASP A 160 0.15 17.00 21.85
N ARG A 161 0.28 16.23 20.76
CA ARG A 161 0.20 16.71 19.38
C ARG A 161 -0.51 15.71 18.49
N VAL A 162 -1.18 16.24 17.48
CA VAL A 162 -1.86 15.46 16.44
C VAL A 162 -1.33 15.96 15.10
N PHE A 163 -0.74 15.06 14.32
CA PHE A 163 -0.33 15.31 12.95
C PHE A 163 -1.36 14.66 12.02
N VAL A 164 -1.90 15.46 11.10
CA VAL A 164 -2.87 14.98 10.11
C VAL A 164 -2.12 14.76 8.79
N GLY A 165 -2.25 13.57 8.23
CA GLY A 165 -1.64 13.21 6.95
C GLY A 165 -2.19 14.11 5.84
N GLN A 166 -1.29 14.63 5.02
CA GLN A 166 -1.64 15.48 3.87
C GLN A 166 -1.15 14.80 2.61
N SER A 167 -1.98 14.85 1.57
CA SER A 167 -1.63 14.35 0.23
C SER A 167 -1.34 15.53 -0.70
N PRO A 168 -0.06 15.88 -0.94
CA PRO A 168 0.26 17.14 -1.62
C PRO A 168 -0.17 17.19 -3.09
N GLU A 169 -0.22 16.03 -3.75
CA GLU A 169 -0.56 15.89 -5.17
C GLU A 169 -2.07 15.74 -5.41
N HIS A 170 -2.84 15.47 -4.35
CA HIS A 170 -4.28 15.25 -4.42
C HIS A 170 -5.07 16.40 -3.80
N SER A 171 -6.40 16.36 -3.96
CA SER A 171 -7.30 17.36 -3.37
C SER A 171 -7.30 17.27 -1.83
N VAL A 172 -7.72 18.36 -1.17
CA VAL A 172 -7.91 18.41 0.30
C VAL A 172 -8.90 17.36 0.83
N ALA A 173 -9.67 16.70 -0.05
CA ALA A 173 -10.54 15.59 0.33
C ALA A 173 -9.76 14.35 0.81
N PHE A 174 -8.46 14.27 0.49
CA PHE A 174 -7.56 13.20 0.98
C PHE A 174 -6.76 13.60 2.23
N ASP A 175 -6.92 14.83 2.73
CA ASP A 175 -6.31 15.20 4.00
C ASP A 175 -6.96 14.40 5.13
N GLY A 176 -6.14 13.91 6.05
CA GLY A 176 -6.59 13.00 7.10
C GLY A 176 -6.74 11.56 6.66
N ASN A 177 -6.14 11.17 5.53
CA ASN A 177 -5.99 9.77 5.12
C ASN A 177 -5.23 8.91 6.15
N SER A 178 -4.50 9.53 7.07
CA SER A 178 -3.75 8.91 8.16
C SER A 178 -3.50 9.96 9.25
N ILE A 179 -3.26 9.52 10.49
CA ILE A 179 -3.00 10.39 11.63
C ILE A 179 -1.82 9.84 12.43
N LEU A 180 -0.95 10.73 12.89
CA LEU A 180 0.12 10.41 13.82
C LEU A 180 -0.10 11.19 15.12
N LEU A 181 -0.12 10.48 16.24
CA LEU A 181 -0.31 11.04 17.58
C LEU A 181 1.01 11.05 18.31
N HIS A 182 1.37 12.19 18.91
CA HIS A 182 2.44 12.28 19.89
C HIS A 182 1.81 12.18 21.29
N LEU A 183 2.08 11.10 22.02
CA LEU A 183 1.46 10.87 23.32
C LEU A 183 2.24 11.56 24.45
N GLU A 184 3.50 11.18 24.61
CA GLU A 184 4.48 11.72 25.56
C GLU A 184 5.90 11.34 25.09
N ASP A 185 6.91 12.10 25.50
CA ASP A 185 8.33 11.85 25.19
C ASP A 185 8.58 11.53 23.70
N LEU A 186 9.00 10.30 23.41
CA LEU A 186 9.24 9.79 22.06
C LEU A 186 8.23 8.69 21.67
N LYS A 187 7.12 8.56 22.40
CA LYS A 187 6.07 7.58 22.11
C LYS A 187 5.03 8.18 21.16
N TYR A 188 4.77 7.44 20.09
CA TYR A 188 3.80 7.81 19.07
C TYR A 188 2.81 6.69 18.81
N VAL A 189 1.63 7.06 18.32
CA VAL A 189 0.64 6.12 17.76
C VAL A 189 0.35 6.55 16.34
N PHE A 190 0.54 5.64 15.41
CA PHE A 190 0.14 5.81 14.02
C PHE A 190 -1.24 5.19 13.81
N ILE A 191 -2.09 5.89 13.06
CA ILE A 191 -3.44 5.47 12.67
C ILE A 191 -3.50 5.58 11.14
N GLY A 192 -3.47 4.43 10.46
CA GLY A 192 -3.55 4.31 9.00
C GLY A 192 -4.32 3.04 8.62
N GLU A 193 -3.76 2.20 7.74
CA GLU A 193 -4.28 0.85 7.47
C GLU A 193 -4.39 -0.02 8.73
N GLU A 194 -3.53 0.25 9.71
CA GLU A 194 -3.49 -0.35 11.03
C GLU A 194 -3.30 0.74 12.10
N VAL A 195 -3.59 0.39 13.37
CA VAL A 195 -3.25 1.24 14.50
C VAL A 195 -2.17 0.58 15.33
N PHE A 196 -0.99 1.19 15.38
CA PHE A 196 0.12 0.69 16.17
C PHE A 196 0.86 1.83 16.88
N SER A 197 1.58 1.47 17.95
CA SER A 197 2.46 2.39 18.67
C SER A 197 3.91 2.08 18.40
N PHE A 198 4.77 3.10 18.44
CA PHE A 198 6.22 2.95 18.30
C PHE A 198 6.96 4.03 19.10
N ALA A 199 8.26 3.81 19.31
CA ALA A 199 9.16 4.79 19.89
C ALA A 199 10.06 5.40 18.80
N ALA A 200 9.98 6.71 18.63
CA ALA A 200 10.88 7.43 17.73
C ALA A 200 12.29 7.58 18.36
N LYS A 201 13.30 7.79 17.53
CA LYS A 201 14.68 8.07 17.95
C LYS A 201 14.88 9.53 18.38
N SER A 202 14.09 10.43 17.80
CA SER A 202 14.03 11.83 18.17
C SER A 202 12.62 12.37 17.97
N ARG A 203 12.39 13.64 18.33
CA ARG A 203 11.07 14.25 18.22
C ARG A 203 10.69 14.39 16.75
N ILE A 204 9.48 13.95 16.40
CA ILE A 204 8.95 14.09 15.04
C ILE A 204 8.59 15.55 14.78
N THR A 205 9.07 16.08 13.65
CA THR A 205 8.87 17.47 13.23
C THR A 205 8.04 17.61 11.97
N ARG A 206 7.99 16.55 11.14
CA ARG A 206 7.27 16.50 9.88
C ARG A 206 6.54 15.17 9.76
N PHE A 207 5.31 15.23 9.26
CA PHE A 207 4.51 14.07 8.90
C PHE A 207 3.76 14.38 7.61
N VAL A 208 3.86 13.48 6.63
CA VAL A 208 3.22 13.59 5.32
C VAL A 208 2.62 12.24 4.99
N SER A 209 1.54 12.22 4.21
CA SER A 209 0.93 10.99 3.74
C SER A 209 0.45 11.18 2.31
N PRO A 210 1.38 11.16 1.34
CA PRO A 210 1.01 11.16 -0.07
C PRO A 210 0.10 9.97 -0.37
N VAL A 211 -0.86 10.17 -1.26
CA VAL A 211 -1.69 9.09 -1.81
C VAL A 211 -1.11 8.76 -3.18
N GLY A 212 -0.87 7.48 -3.45
CA GLY A 212 -0.41 7.04 -4.77
C GLY A 212 -1.56 6.91 -5.75
N ASN A 213 -1.24 6.61 -7.02
CA ASN A 213 -2.22 6.46 -8.10
C ASN A 213 -3.32 5.42 -7.82
N SER A 214 -3.08 4.45 -6.94
CA SER A 214 -4.03 3.41 -6.57
C SER A 214 -4.88 3.73 -5.33
N ASP A 215 -4.97 5.00 -4.93
CA ASP A 215 -5.63 5.43 -3.69
C ASP A 215 -5.05 4.76 -2.42
N VAL A 216 -3.74 4.52 -2.44
CA VAL A 216 -2.99 3.93 -1.32
C VAL A 216 -2.18 5.04 -0.65
N PRO A 217 -2.40 5.33 0.65
CA PRO A 217 -1.55 6.25 1.38
C PRO A 217 -0.14 5.68 1.64
N TYR A 218 0.87 6.54 1.53
CA TYR A 218 2.27 6.25 1.87
C TYR A 218 2.75 7.15 3.02
N PRO A 219 2.17 7.03 4.22
CA PRO A 219 2.51 7.87 5.35
C PRO A 219 3.96 7.69 5.82
N TRP A 220 4.63 8.82 5.99
CA TRP A 220 5.95 8.86 6.59
C TRP A 220 6.12 10.06 7.51
N ALA A 221 7.01 9.90 8.49
CA ALA A 221 7.39 10.94 9.42
C ALA A 221 8.89 11.20 9.37
N MET A 222 9.33 12.40 9.76
CA MET A 222 10.75 12.73 9.92
C MET A 222 10.99 13.42 11.26
N ASP A 223 12.07 13.02 11.93
CA ASP A 223 12.46 13.58 13.23
C ASP A 223 13.53 14.68 13.14
N GLU A 224 13.83 15.32 14.27
CA GLU A 224 14.83 16.39 14.40
C GLU A 224 16.26 15.97 13.98
N GLN A 225 16.54 14.66 13.91
CA GLN A 225 17.83 14.12 13.49
C GLN A 225 17.83 13.64 12.02
N GLY A 226 16.70 13.80 11.33
CA GLY A 226 16.53 13.42 9.94
C GLY A 226 16.29 11.93 9.72
N PHE A 227 15.93 11.16 10.75
CA PHE A 227 15.44 9.79 10.52
C PHE A 227 14.04 9.85 9.92
N CYS A 228 13.82 9.08 8.86
CA CYS A 228 12.50 8.91 8.25
C CYS A 228 11.86 7.60 8.70
N TYR A 229 10.59 7.63 9.07
CA TYR A 229 9.80 6.50 9.53
C TYR A 229 8.76 6.19 8.45
N LEU A 230 8.91 5.06 7.77
CA LEU A 230 8.00 4.57 6.73
C LEU A 230 6.98 3.63 7.37
N MET A 231 5.75 4.10 7.53
CA MET A 231 4.77 3.40 8.37
C MET A 231 4.27 2.11 7.71
N THR A 232 4.01 2.14 6.40
CA THR A 232 3.50 0.97 5.65
C THR A 232 4.58 -0.09 5.40
N SER A 233 5.86 0.30 5.35
CA SER A 233 6.95 -0.65 5.18
C SER A 233 7.59 -1.10 6.50
N SER A 234 7.17 -0.53 7.64
CA SER A 234 7.82 -0.77 8.94
C SER A 234 9.35 -0.61 8.90
N VAL A 235 9.82 0.47 8.24
CA VAL A 235 11.26 0.76 8.08
C VAL A 235 11.59 2.17 8.61
N ILE A 236 12.77 2.29 9.22
CA ILE A 236 13.41 3.56 9.53
C ILE A 236 14.60 3.75 8.59
N LEU A 237 14.66 4.90 7.92
CA LEU A 237 15.79 5.30 7.11
C LEU A 237 16.69 6.27 7.87
N SER A 238 17.99 6.01 7.88
CA SER A 238 18.99 6.90 8.46
C SER A 238 19.15 8.18 7.65
N GLY A 239 19.04 9.33 8.31
CA GLY A 239 19.20 10.66 7.69
C GLY A 239 20.52 10.88 6.94
N LYS A 240 21.56 10.11 7.27
CA LYS A 240 22.88 10.19 6.60
C LYS A 240 22.84 9.80 5.12
N ASN A 241 21.84 9.03 4.71
CA ASN A 241 21.77 8.43 3.37
C ASN A 241 20.66 9.03 2.49
N LEU A 242 19.90 10.01 2.99
CA LEU A 242 18.67 10.50 2.32
C LEU A 242 18.90 11.61 1.28
N GLY A 243 20.12 12.14 1.14
CA GLY A 243 20.36 13.28 0.24
C GLY A 243 19.79 14.59 0.80
N ASP A 244 19.31 15.48 -0.06
CA ASP A 244 18.68 16.75 0.37
C ASP A 244 17.22 16.50 0.78
N SER A 245 17.01 16.19 2.06
CA SER A 245 15.69 15.93 2.64
C SER A 245 14.76 17.14 2.68
N ASN A 246 15.25 18.34 2.32
CA ASN A 246 14.45 19.56 2.23
C ASN A 246 13.95 19.84 0.81
N ALA A 247 14.29 19.00 -0.16
CA ALA A 247 13.76 19.11 -1.50
C ALA A 247 12.21 19.05 -1.48
N ALA A 248 11.56 19.86 -2.31
CA ALA A 248 10.10 19.98 -2.32
C ALA A 248 9.40 18.67 -2.76
N ASP A 249 10.12 17.86 -3.54
CA ASP A 249 9.78 16.55 -4.10
C ASP A 249 10.42 15.40 -3.31
N PHE A 250 10.92 15.65 -2.10
CA PHE A 250 11.49 14.60 -1.27
C PHE A 250 10.42 13.58 -0.83
N ASP A 251 10.54 12.35 -1.34
CA ASP A 251 9.80 11.18 -0.86
C ASP A 251 10.78 10.08 -0.38
N PRO A 252 10.77 9.72 0.92
CA PRO A 252 11.63 8.66 1.42
C PRO A 252 11.23 7.25 0.93
N TYR A 253 10.01 7.04 0.43
CA TYR A 253 9.62 5.77 -0.19
C TYR A 253 10.34 5.51 -1.51
N ASP A 254 10.54 6.53 -2.35
CA ASP A 254 11.32 6.39 -3.58
C ASP A 254 12.74 5.89 -3.27
N ILE A 255 13.37 6.51 -2.27
CA ILE A 255 14.72 6.12 -1.81
C ILE A 255 14.71 4.67 -1.30
N PHE A 256 13.68 4.28 -0.55
CA PHE A 256 13.55 2.93 -0.02
C PHE A 256 13.34 1.89 -1.13
N PHE A 257 12.41 2.11 -2.06
CA PHE A 257 12.12 1.15 -3.12
C PHE A 257 13.27 1.00 -4.11
N ASP A 258 13.97 2.09 -4.42
CA ASP A 258 15.16 2.05 -5.28
C ASP A 258 16.33 1.31 -4.60
N ARG A 259 16.54 1.53 -3.31
CA ARG A 259 17.71 0.99 -2.58
C ARG A 259 17.44 -0.30 -1.82
N SER A 260 16.21 -0.79 -1.79
CA SER A 260 15.85 -2.07 -1.16
C SER A 260 16.23 -3.29 -2.01
N LEU A 261 16.53 -3.11 -3.29
CA LEU A 261 16.90 -4.20 -4.20
C LEU A 261 18.28 -4.78 -3.86
N ILE A 262 18.31 -6.10 -3.62
CA ILE A 262 19.56 -6.88 -3.46
C ILE A 262 19.93 -7.57 -4.78
N THR A 263 18.93 -8.04 -5.54
CA THR A 263 19.08 -8.56 -6.91
C THR A 263 18.26 -7.74 -7.88
N ALA A 264 18.37 -8.00 -9.19
CA ALA A 264 17.53 -7.35 -10.17
C ALA A 264 16.04 -7.63 -9.92
N ASP A 265 15.19 -6.63 -10.12
CA ASP A 265 13.74 -6.81 -10.15
C ASP A 265 13.31 -7.42 -11.47
N ILE A 266 13.09 -8.73 -11.47
CA ILE A 266 12.68 -9.47 -12.66
C ILE A 266 11.19 -9.30 -12.99
N GLY A 267 10.41 -8.65 -12.13
CA GLY A 267 9.02 -8.29 -12.41
C GLY A 267 8.89 -7.07 -13.35
N CYS A 268 9.94 -6.26 -13.46
CA CYS A 268 9.98 -5.13 -14.37
C CYS A 268 10.44 -5.53 -15.78
N VAL A 269 9.95 -4.84 -16.81
CA VAL A 269 10.37 -5.03 -18.21
C VAL A 269 10.87 -3.70 -18.78
N PRO A 270 12.19 -3.50 -18.94
CA PRO A 270 13.29 -4.42 -18.61
C PRO A 270 13.51 -4.56 -17.09
N PRO A 271 14.22 -5.62 -16.63
CA PRO A 271 14.51 -5.80 -15.21
C PRO A 271 15.28 -4.62 -14.61
N GLN A 272 14.80 -4.10 -13.48
CA GLN A 272 15.46 -3.00 -12.75
C GLN A 272 16.67 -3.53 -12.00
N GLN A 273 17.86 -2.94 -12.19
CA GLN A 273 19.06 -3.37 -11.48
C GLN A 273 19.15 -2.72 -10.09
N PRO A 274 19.72 -3.40 -9.08
CA PRO A 274 19.96 -2.79 -7.78
C PRO A 274 20.92 -1.61 -7.92
N VAL A 275 20.68 -0.54 -7.16
CA VAL A 275 21.54 0.67 -7.17
C VAL A 275 22.97 0.34 -6.74
N THR A 276 23.14 -0.61 -5.82
CA THR A 276 24.45 -1.08 -5.34
C THR A 276 24.50 -2.60 -5.37
N GLN A 277 25.59 -3.17 -5.91
CA GLN A 277 25.79 -4.62 -5.87
C GLN A 277 26.23 -5.05 -4.46
N PHE A 278 25.40 -5.85 -3.79
CA PHE A 278 25.67 -6.29 -2.43
C PHE A 278 26.34 -7.67 -2.37
N GLN A 279 27.51 -7.75 -1.74
CA GLN A 279 28.27 -8.99 -1.53
C GLN A 279 28.52 -9.85 -2.78
N GLY A 280 28.44 -9.28 -3.99
CA GLY A 280 28.55 -10.00 -5.25
C GLY A 280 27.37 -10.91 -5.57
N ILE A 281 26.25 -10.77 -4.87
CA ILE A 281 25.00 -11.49 -5.13
C ILE A 281 24.37 -10.91 -6.40
N THR A 282 23.95 -11.77 -7.32
CA THR A 282 23.35 -11.36 -8.61
C THR A 282 21.96 -11.92 -8.83
N GLU A 283 21.64 -13.08 -8.25
CA GLU A 283 20.37 -13.76 -8.44
C GLU A 283 19.91 -14.39 -7.12
N PHE A 284 18.60 -14.48 -6.92
CA PHE A 284 17.97 -15.17 -5.81
C PHE A 284 16.98 -16.19 -6.37
N TRP A 285 16.96 -17.35 -5.75
CA TRP A 285 16.23 -18.51 -6.24
C TRP A 285 15.47 -19.17 -5.09
N ILE A 286 14.25 -19.60 -5.37
CA ILE A 286 13.43 -20.42 -4.48
C ILE A 286 13.11 -21.70 -5.24
N GLY A 287 13.75 -22.81 -4.84
CA GLY A 287 13.76 -24.03 -5.63
C GLY A 287 14.44 -23.83 -6.99
N GLU A 288 13.68 -24.02 -8.07
CA GLU A 288 14.15 -23.91 -9.46
C GLU A 288 13.85 -22.55 -10.09
N ASP A 289 13.01 -21.72 -9.46
CA ASP A 289 12.56 -20.44 -10.01
C ASP A 289 13.38 -19.27 -9.46
N GLN A 290 13.68 -18.31 -10.33
CA GLN A 290 14.36 -17.07 -9.96
C GLN A 290 13.33 -16.07 -9.42
N TYR A 291 13.69 -15.35 -8.35
CA TYR A 291 12.87 -14.32 -7.73
C TYR A 291 13.68 -13.04 -7.50
N THR A 292 12.98 -11.92 -7.30
CA THR A 292 13.57 -10.67 -6.82
C THR A 292 13.84 -10.77 -5.32
N LEU A 293 15.08 -10.50 -4.89
CA LEU A 293 15.43 -10.35 -3.48
C LEU A 293 15.50 -8.88 -3.11
N ARG A 294 14.66 -8.46 -2.16
CA ARG A 294 14.64 -7.12 -1.56
C ARG A 294 14.94 -7.19 -0.06
N TYR A 295 15.24 -6.07 0.57
CA TYR A 295 15.25 -5.96 2.02
C TYR A 295 13.83 -6.12 2.59
N GLU A 296 13.72 -6.83 3.71
CA GLU A 296 12.49 -6.96 4.50
C GLU A 296 12.82 -6.71 5.98
N PRO A 297 12.01 -5.92 6.72
CA PRO A 297 12.31 -5.55 8.11
C PRO A 297 12.21 -6.73 9.08
N GLN A 298 11.45 -7.77 8.74
CA GLN A 298 11.25 -8.98 9.53
C GLN A 298 11.81 -10.21 8.79
N PRO A 299 13.16 -10.33 8.68
CA PRO A 299 13.77 -11.35 7.82
C PRO A 299 13.54 -12.79 8.30
N GLU A 300 13.19 -13.01 9.57
CA GLU A 300 12.85 -14.34 10.08
C GLU A 300 11.49 -14.82 9.56
N GLU A 301 10.47 -13.96 9.61
CA GLU A 301 9.13 -14.24 9.10
C GLU A 301 9.14 -14.38 7.58
N ASP A 302 9.91 -13.50 6.91
CA ASP A 302 10.13 -13.57 5.46
C ASP A 302 10.78 -14.91 5.05
N PHE A 303 11.81 -15.37 5.78
CA PHE A 303 12.40 -16.69 5.52
C PHE A 303 11.38 -17.81 5.70
N ASP A 304 10.64 -17.80 6.81
CA ASP A 304 9.68 -18.86 7.11
C ASP A 304 8.61 -18.95 6.03
N ARG A 305 8.08 -17.82 5.56
CA ARG A 305 7.14 -17.74 4.44
C ARG A 305 7.75 -18.26 3.14
N LEU A 306 8.92 -17.76 2.74
CA LEU A 306 9.55 -18.13 1.46
C LEU A 306 10.00 -19.60 1.44
N SER A 307 10.42 -20.14 2.58
CA SER A 307 10.89 -21.54 2.67
C SER A 307 9.79 -22.57 2.43
N GLN A 308 8.51 -22.18 2.58
CA GLN A 308 7.36 -23.02 2.23
C GLN A 308 7.23 -23.20 0.71
N MET A 309 7.78 -22.26 -0.08
CA MET A 309 7.75 -22.32 -1.54
C MET A 309 8.93 -23.10 -2.14
N GLY A 310 10.00 -23.33 -1.38
CA GLY A 310 11.16 -24.10 -1.84
C GLY A 310 12.46 -23.78 -1.11
N GLU A 311 13.56 -24.38 -1.58
CA GLU A 311 14.89 -24.14 -1.01
C GLU A 311 15.43 -22.77 -1.44
N LEU A 312 15.76 -21.92 -0.46
CA LEU A 312 16.32 -20.60 -0.71
C LEU A 312 17.80 -20.68 -1.07
N SER A 313 18.20 -20.00 -2.14
CA SER A 313 19.60 -19.88 -2.53
C SER A 313 19.89 -18.57 -3.25
N VAL A 314 21.13 -18.12 -3.19
CA VAL A 314 21.63 -16.95 -3.93
C VAL A 314 22.75 -17.35 -4.86
N LYS A 315 22.89 -16.65 -5.98
CA LYS A 315 24.05 -16.77 -6.84
C LYS A 315 25.05 -15.67 -6.55
N LYS A 316 26.30 -16.06 -6.28
CA LYS A 316 27.44 -15.18 -6.04
C LYS A 316 28.58 -15.55 -6.97
N GLY A 317 28.77 -14.75 -8.03
CA GLY A 317 29.61 -15.14 -9.16
C GLY A 317 29.03 -16.38 -9.87
N ASP A 318 29.84 -17.43 -10.01
CA ASP A 318 29.40 -18.69 -10.63
C ASP A 318 28.81 -19.69 -9.64
N ALA A 319 28.85 -19.40 -8.33
CA ALA A 319 28.40 -20.31 -7.29
C ALA A 319 26.94 -20.04 -6.90
N LYS A 320 26.11 -21.08 -6.90
CA LYS A 320 24.78 -21.09 -6.27
C LYS A 320 24.92 -21.60 -4.83
N ILE A 321 24.60 -20.74 -3.87
CA ILE A 321 24.81 -20.96 -2.43
C ILE A 321 23.44 -21.11 -1.77
N LYS A 322 23.18 -22.27 -1.18
CA LYS A 322 22.00 -22.51 -0.35
C LYS A 322 22.06 -21.63 0.91
N LEU A 323 20.93 -21.04 1.28
CA LEU A 323 20.80 -20.22 2.49
C LEU A 323 20.10 -21.01 3.59
N SER A 324 20.73 -21.09 4.76
CA SER A 324 20.01 -21.43 5.99
C SER A 324 19.23 -20.21 6.50
N LYS A 325 18.30 -20.40 7.46
CA LYS A 325 17.59 -19.29 8.11
C LYS A 325 18.56 -18.26 8.69
N ALA A 326 19.61 -18.73 9.39
CA ALA A 326 20.63 -17.87 9.97
C ALA A 326 21.41 -17.08 8.91
N ASP A 327 21.77 -17.72 7.79
CA ASP A 327 22.49 -17.04 6.69
C ASP A 327 21.61 -15.98 6.02
N PHE A 328 20.31 -16.27 5.81
CA PHE A 328 19.35 -15.34 5.23
C PHE A 328 19.11 -14.12 6.13
N VAL A 329 18.87 -14.36 7.42
CA VAL A 329 18.69 -13.28 8.41
C VAL A 329 19.94 -12.40 8.48
N LYS A 330 21.12 -13.02 8.54
CA LYS A 330 22.38 -12.29 8.56
C LYS A 330 22.58 -11.47 7.27
N LEU A 331 22.28 -12.04 6.11
CA LEU A 331 22.37 -11.35 4.82
C LEU A 331 21.50 -10.09 4.82
N LYS A 332 20.25 -10.18 5.28
CA LYS A 332 19.32 -9.04 5.35
C LYS A 332 19.78 -7.99 6.35
N GLN A 333 20.28 -8.41 7.51
CA GLN A 333 20.82 -7.49 8.53
C GLN A 333 22.09 -6.77 8.06
N ASP A 334 23.02 -7.48 7.41
CA ASP A 334 24.22 -6.88 6.83
C ASP A 334 23.84 -5.86 5.75
N PHE A 335 22.85 -6.19 4.90
CA PHE A 335 22.35 -5.28 3.86
C PHE A 335 21.70 -4.03 4.46
N ALA A 336 20.85 -4.21 5.48
CA ALA A 336 20.21 -3.10 6.19
C ALA A 336 21.25 -2.14 6.77
N ALA A 337 22.28 -2.67 7.42
CA ALA A 337 23.36 -1.89 7.99
C ALA A 337 24.12 -1.07 6.92
N GLU A 338 24.35 -1.66 5.74
CA GLU A 338 25.01 -0.98 4.62
C GLU A 338 24.14 0.13 4.01
N MET A 339 22.84 -0.13 3.84
CA MET A 339 21.90 0.84 3.28
C MET A 339 21.44 1.90 4.30
N GLY A 340 21.68 1.68 5.59
CA GLY A 340 21.18 2.53 6.68
C GLY A 340 19.68 2.36 6.92
N PHE A 341 19.19 1.13 6.77
CA PHE A 341 17.83 0.72 7.11
C PHE A 341 17.80 0.09 8.51
N GLU A 342 16.69 0.28 9.20
CA GLU A 342 16.40 -0.36 10.47
C GLU A 342 14.91 -0.73 10.51
N ALA A 343 14.57 -1.83 11.19
CA ALA A 343 13.17 -2.20 11.37
C ALA A 343 12.48 -1.19 12.30
N LEU A 344 11.30 -0.74 11.92
CA LEU A 344 10.42 -0.01 12.81
C LEU A 344 9.75 -1.01 13.75
N HIS A 345 10.16 -1.03 15.01
CA HIS A 345 9.51 -1.87 16.01
C HIS A 345 8.18 -1.26 16.45
N THR A 346 7.10 -2.00 16.20
CA THR A 346 5.73 -1.58 16.48
C THR A 346 5.07 -2.49 17.51
N GLU A 347 4.08 -1.94 18.21
CA GLU A 347 3.14 -2.69 19.05
C GLU A 347 1.74 -2.41 18.52
N THR A 348 1.08 -3.44 17.99
CA THR A 348 -0.29 -3.34 17.47
C THR A 348 -1.25 -2.94 18.59
N VAL A 349 -2.00 -1.88 18.37
CA VAL A 349 -3.02 -1.38 19.30
C VAL A 349 -4.41 -1.82 18.85
N VAL A 350 -4.66 -1.77 17.54
CA VAL A 350 -5.91 -2.22 16.93
C VAL A 350 -5.58 -2.97 15.65
N GLU A 351 -5.92 -4.25 15.61
CA GLU A 351 -5.80 -5.08 14.42
C GLU A 351 -6.76 -4.62 13.32
N ARG A 352 -6.28 -4.65 12.08
CA ARG A 352 -7.10 -4.51 10.88
C ARG A 352 -8.05 -5.71 10.81
N GLN A 353 -9.33 -5.44 10.60
CA GLN A 353 -10.25 -6.47 10.12
C GLN A 353 -10.05 -6.54 8.61
N ILE A 354 -9.48 -7.66 8.15
CA ILE A 354 -9.30 -7.98 6.73
C ILE A 354 -10.55 -8.69 6.24
#